data_AF-A0A7S2B5L9-F1
#
_entry.id   AF-A0A7S2B5L9-F1
#
_cell.length_a   1.000
_cell.length_b   1.000
_cell.length_c   1.000
_cell.angle_alpha   90.00
_cell.angle_beta   90.00
_cell.angle_gamma   90.00
#
_symmetry.space_group_name_H-M   'P 1'
#
loop_
_entity.id
_entity.type
_entity.pdbx_description
1 polymer ?
#
loop_
_entity_poly.entity_id
_entity_poly.type
_entity_poly.pdbx_seq_one_letter_code
_entity_poly.pdbx_strand_id
1 'polypeptide(L)'
;HTAVLPNGDPNFAKFQKWLVDDLERTTADWIVVYMHHPLFSKGHHDTTRDSDHKYSILRQRLVPVFDKHGVDIVLSGHSHAYERTTSALFNNERVQDSADGDCLDVTSGTAYVVTGSASKKNPGQFNHPLMGVGLFESGSVILRAESPQRMNVRFLSNEGDGDEFQIVKGSGASCDGDSSEVRTLSLAPQNLQEVEMKRNGVWRERVPSGRVGVRPSRRALASS
;
A
#
# COMPACT_ATOMS: atom_id res chain seq x y z
N HIS A 1 2.75 -8.79 -13.68
CA HIS A 1 4.23 -8.75 -13.61
C HIS A 1 4.66 -8.36 -12.22
N THR A 2 5.66 -9.03 -11.67
CA THR A 2 6.24 -8.68 -10.37
C THR A 2 7.74 -8.50 -10.52
N ALA A 3 8.29 -7.43 -9.96
CA ALA A 3 9.72 -7.17 -9.93
C ALA A 3 10.18 -6.96 -8.48
N VAL A 4 11.31 -7.57 -8.08
CA VAL A 4 11.89 -7.42 -6.75
C VAL A 4 13.20 -6.66 -6.85
N LEU A 5 13.26 -5.50 -6.20
CA LEU A 5 14.39 -4.58 -6.29
C LEU A 5 15.11 -4.49 -4.94
N PRO A 6 16.34 -5.03 -4.82
CA PRO A 6 17.17 -4.89 -3.62
C PRO A 6 17.80 -3.49 -3.56
N ASN A 7 17.00 -2.51 -3.13
CA ASN A 7 17.34 -1.09 -3.10
C ASN A 7 18.18 -0.64 -1.89
N GLY A 8 18.77 -1.59 -1.16
CA GLY A 8 19.80 -1.36 -0.13
C GLY A 8 21.18 -1.89 -0.51
N ASP A 9 21.32 -2.49 -1.70
CA ASP A 9 22.54 -3.17 -2.12
C ASP A 9 23.58 -2.18 -2.71
N PRO A 10 24.88 -2.34 -2.41
CA PRO A 10 25.94 -1.54 -3.04
C PRO A 10 25.95 -1.59 -4.58
N ASN A 11 25.45 -2.66 -5.18
CA ASN A 11 25.31 -2.84 -6.62
C ASN A 11 23.99 -2.29 -7.19
N PHE A 12 23.32 -1.36 -6.47
CA PHE A 12 22.03 -0.80 -6.86
C PHE A 12 21.92 -0.40 -8.34
N ALA A 13 22.98 0.13 -8.95
CA ALA A 13 22.98 0.47 -10.37
C ALA A 13 22.74 -0.73 -11.31
N LYS A 14 23.27 -1.91 -10.98
CA LYS A 14 23.04 -3.14 -11.74
C LYS A 14 21.58 -3.58 -11.62
N PHE A 15 21.00 -3.49 -10.41
CA PHE A 15 19.60 -3.85 -10.18
C PHE A 15 18.63 -2.87 -10.82
N GLN A 16 18.96 -1.58 -10.84
CA GLN A 16 18.19 -0.58 -11.57
C GLN A 16 18.21 -0.87 -13.08
N LYS A 17 19.37 -1.21 -13.65
CA LYS A 17 19.45 -1.60 -15.06
C LYS A 17 18.61 -2.85 -15.34
N TRP A 18 18.78 -3.89 -14.51
CA TRP A 18 17.98 -5.11 -14.64
C TRP A 18 16.48 -4.82 -14.60
N LEU A 19 16.04 -3.96 -13.68
CA LEU A 19 14.64 -3.56 -13.55
C LEU A 19 14.14 -2.88 -14.84
N VAL A 20 14.91 -1.94 -15.41
CA VAL A 20 14.54 -1.30 -16.68
C VAL A 20 14.39 -2.35 -17.79
N ASP A 21 15.40 -3.21 -17.95
CA ASP A 21 15.36 -4.24 -18.99
C ASP A 21 14.17 -5.21 -18.79
N ASP A 22 13.82 -5.51 -17.54
CA ASP A 22 12.69 -6.38 -17.16
C ASP A 22 11.33 -5.73 -17.44
N LEU A 23 11.17 -4.46 -17.09
CA LEU A 23 9.97 -3.68 -17.36
C LEU A 23 9.75 -3.42 -18.86
N GLU A 24 10.81 -3.26 -19.65
CA GLU A 24 10.71 -3.11 -21.11
C GLU A 24 10.19 -4.35 -21.84
N ARG A 25 10.30 -5.53 -21.22
CA ARG A 25 9.86 -6.80 -21.81
C ARG A 25 8.46 -7.23 -21.39
N THR A 26 7.89 -6.58 -20.38
CA THR A 26 6.62 -7.04 -19.82
C THR A 26 5.43 -6.52 -20.63
N THR A 27 4.45 -7.39 -20.83
CA THR A 27 3.15 -7.05 -21.43
C THR A 27 2.00 -7.38 -20.48
N ALA A 28 2.31 -7.60 -19.20
CA ALA A 28 1.29 -7.95 -18.22
C ALA A 28 0.38 -6.75 -17.96
N ASP A 29 -0.89 -7.04 -17.67
CA ASP A 29 -1.83 -5.98 -17.31
C ASP A 29 -1.32 -5.22 -16.09
N TRP A 30 -1.01 -5.89 -14.97
CA TRP A 30 -0.52 -5.24 -13.75
C TRP A 30 0.99 -5.35 -13.56
N ILE A 31 1.64 -4.27 -13.11
CA ILE A 31 3.06 -4.20 -12.75
C ILE A 31 3.19 -3.83 -11.26
N VAL A 32 3.67 -4.79 -10.47
CA VAL A 32 3.91 -4.63 -9.03
C VAL A 32 5.41 -4.66 -8.76
N VAL A 33 5.93 -3.63 -8.09
CA VAL A 33 7.34 -3.60 -7.66
C VAL A 33 7.43 -3.80 -6.16
N TYR A 34 8.28 -4.72 -5.73
CA TYR A 34 8.63 -4.94 -4.33
C TYR A 34 10.02 -4.40 -4.05
N MET A 35 10.17 -3.63 -2.97
CA MET A 35 11.47 -3.12 -2.52
C MET A 35 11.53 -3.08 -0.99
N HIS A 36 12.72 -3.00 -0.39
CA HIS A 36 12.81 -2.98 1.07
C HIS A 36 12.61 -1.59 1.65
N HIS A 37 13.45 -0.62 1.23
CA HIS A 37 13.39 0.74 1.75
C HIS A 37 12.29 1.55 1.05
N PRO A 38 11.38 2.23 1.77
CA PRO A 38 10.30 3.00 1.18
C PRO A 38 10.83 4.28 0.53
N LEU A 39 10.21 4.70 -0.57
CA LEU A 39 10.46 6.01 -1.19
C LEU A 39 9.73 7.15 -0.48
N PHE A 40 8.57 6.82 0.10
CA PHE A 40 7.70 7.71 0.84
C PHE A 40 7.26 7.01 2.12
N SER A 41 7.55 7.62 3.26
CA SER A 41 7.19 7.15 4.60
C SER A 41 7.49 8.27 5.59
N LYS A 42 6.63 8.41 6.60
CA LYS A 42 6.89 9.19 7.82
C LYS A 42 6.45 8.42 9.06
N GLY A 43 6.54 7.10 8.98
CA GLY A 43 6.48 6.20 10.11
C GLY A 43 7.75 6.32 10.96
N HIS A 44 8.38 5.19 11.25
CA HIS A 44 9.64 5.17 11.99
C HIS A 44 10.83 5.75 11.20
N HIS A 45 10.77 5.70 9.87
CA HIS A 45 11.74 6.37 9.00
C HIS A 45 11.08 7.58 8.33
N ASP A 46 11.70 8.76 8.50
CA ASP A 46 11.24 10.02 7.93
C ASP A 46 11.92 10.27 6.59
N THR A 47 11.19 10.06 5.50
CA THR A 47 11.65 10.32 4.13
C THR A 47 11.33 11.74 3.64
N THR A 48 10.68 12.59 4.45
CA THR A 48 10.37 13.98 4.04
C THR A 48 11.59 14.89 4.10
N ARG A 49 12.64 14.45 4.78
CA ARG A 49 13.89 15.20 4.90
C ARG A 49 14.84 14.75 3.79
N ASP A 50 15.05 15.61 2.81
CA ASP A 50 16.04 15.34 1.75
C ASP A 50 17.49 15.29 2.28
N SER A 51 17.72 15.74 3.52
CA SER A 51 18.98 15.55 4.23
C SER A 51 19.32 14.08 4.47
N ASP A 52 18.33 13.18 4.45
CA ASP A 52 18.60 11.74 4.41
C ASP A 52 18.90 11.32 2.97
N HIS A 53 20.18 11.49 2.60
CA HIS A 53 20.70 11.35 1.24
C HIS A 53 20.31 10.01 0.57
N LYS A 54 20.11 8.95 1.35
CA LYS A 54 19.78 7.63 0.80
C LYS A 54 18.37 7.61 0.17
N TYR A 55 17.36 8.18 0.82
CA TYR A 55 15.98 8.13 0.34
C TYR A 55 15.77 9.10 -0.83
N SER A 56 16.43 10.26 -0.80
CA SER A 56 16.39 11.21 -1.91
C SER A 56 17.06 10.64 -3.17
N ILE A 57 18.22 9.97 -3.06
CA ILE A 57 18.84 9.25 -4.19
C ILE A 57 17.92 8.16 -4.73
N LEU A 58 17.29 7.36 -3.85
CA LEU A 58 16.39 6.31 -4.29
C LEU A 58 15.21 6.87 -5.07
N ARG A 59 14.58 7.95 -4.60
CA ARG A 59 13.50 8.64 -5.32
C ARG A 59 13.96 9.13 -6.70
N GLN A 60 15.07 9.88 -6.74
CA GLN A 60 15.62 10.44 -7.98
C GLN A 60 15.94 9.37 -9.03
N ARG A 61 16.32 8.17 -8.61
CA ARG A 61 16.70 7.08 -9.52
C ARG A 61 15.55 6.17 -9.90
N LEU A 62 14.55 5.98 -9.03
CA LEU A 62 13.51 4.98 -9.23
C LEU A 62 12.17 5.56 -9.67
N VAL A 63 11.77 6.73 -9.16
CA VAL A 63 10.48 7.33 -9.55
C VAL A 63 10.41 7.57 -11.07
N PRO A 64 11.45 8.13 -11.74
CA PRO A 64 11.41 8.27 -13.20
C PRO A 64 11.32 6.94 -13.96
N VAL A 65 11.86 5.85 -13.38
CA VAL A 65 11.73 4.50 -13.97
C VAL A 65 10.30 4.01 -13.82
N PHE A 66 9.72 4.14 -12.63
CA PHE A 66 8.35 3.72 -12.36
C PHE A 66 7.34 4.47 -13.22
N ASP A 67 7.49 5.79 -13.31
CA ASP A 67 6.66 6.68 -14.13
C ASP A 67 6.76 6.32 -15.62
N LYS A 68 7.98 6.13 -16.14
CA LYS A 68 8.22 5.82 -17.57
C LYS A 68 7.63 4.46 -17.98
N HIS A 69 7.68 3.49 -17.08
CA HIS A 69 7.33 2.10 -17.38
C HIS A 69 5.94 1.69 -16.86
N GLY A 70 5.14 2.64 -16.36
CA GLY A 70 3.76 2.39 -15.95
C GLY A 70 3.64 1.41 -14.78
N VAL A 71 4.51 1.55 -13.77
CA VAL A 71 4.38 0.74 -12.54
C VAL A 71 3.12 1.16 -11.80
N ASP A 72 2.23 0.22 -11.50
CA ASP A 72 0.93 0.52 -10.90
C ASP A 72 1.03 0.70 -9.38
N ILE A 73 1.76 -0.20 -8.73
CA ILE A 73 1.89 -0.21 -7.27
C ILE A 73 3.29 -0.65 -6.84
N VAL A 74 3.84 0.08 -5.88
CA VAL A 74 5.11 -0.22 -5.21
C VAL A 74 4.82 -0.61 -3.77
N LEU A 75 5.21 -1.83 -3.40
CA LEU A 75 5.16 -2.34 -2.05
C LEU A 75 6.54 -2.26 -1.40
N SER A 76 6.59 -1.68 -0.21
CA SER A 76 7.82 -1.54 0.56
C SER A 76 7.67 -1.91 2.03
N GLY A 77 8.80 -2.13 2.71
CA GLY A 77 8.84 -2.45 4.15
C GLY A 77 9.70 -1.45 4.90
N HIS A 78 10.61 -1.96 5.74
CA HIS A 78 11.60 -1.22 6.54
C HIS A 78 11.02 -0.28 7.61
N SER A 79 10.15 0.64 7.23
CA SER A 79 9.26 1.32 8.16
C SER A 79 8.29 0.31 8.75
N HIS A 80 8.44 0.02 10.03
CA HIS A 80 7.62 -0.93 10.79
C HIS A 80 6.22 -0.36 11.08
N ALA A 81 5.47 -0.08 10.02
CA ALA A 81 4.12 0.45 10.02
C ALA A 81 3.40 0.09 8.72
N TYR A 82 2.10 0.35 8.67
CA TYR A 82 1.34 0.42 7.44
C TYR A 82 1.18 1.89 7.01
N GLU A 83 1.50 2.22 5.76
CA GLU A 83 1.23 3.53 5.18
C GLU A 83 0.84 3.36 3.71
N ARG A 84 -0.04 4.21 3.17
CA ARG A 84 -0.29 4.27 1.72
C ARG A 84 -0.58 5.66 1.21
N THR A 85 -0.40 5.87 -0.08
CA THR A 85 -0.92 7.04 -0.78
C THR A 85 -2.45 6.95 -0.91
N THR A 86 -3.09 8.11 -1.07
CA THR A 86 -4.53 8.26 -1.37
C THR A 86 -4.75 8.81 -2.79
N SER A 87 -3.65 8.95 -3.54
CA SER A 87 -3.59 9.44 -4.92
C SER A 87 -2.46 8.68 -5.59
N ALA A 88 -2.55 8.48 -6.91
CA ALA A 88 -1.36 8.07 -7.66
C ALA A 88 -0.33 9.22 -7.65
N LEU A 89 0.95 8.85 -7.64
CA LEU A 89 2.04 9.81 -7.72
C LEU A 89 2.75 9.73 -9.07
N PHE A 90 3.07 10.89 -9.63
CA PHE A 90 3.91 11.04 -10.82
C PHE A 90 4.89 12.17 -10.55
N ASN A 91 6.17 12.00 -10.89
CA ASN A 91 7.20 12.99 -10.61
C ASN A 91 7.24 13.44 -9.12
N ASN A 92 6.96 12.51 -8.19
CA ASN A 92 6.82 12.77 -6.75
C ASN A 92 5.66 13.70 -6.34
N GLU A 93 4.69 13.94 -7.21
CA GLU A 93 3.53 14.78 -6.95
C GLU A 93 2.23 13.99 -7.15
N ARG A 94 1.14 14.46 -6.54
CA ARG A 94 -0.18 13.87 -6.74
C ARG A 94 -0.73 14.28 -8.10
N VAL A 95 -1.20 13.33 -8.90
CA VAL A 95 -1.79 13.63 -10.22
C VAL A 95 -3.30 13.57 -10.27
N GLN A 96 -3.92 12.76 -9.41
CA GLN A 96 -5.38 12.65 -9.32
C GLN A 96 -5.77 12.29 -7.89
N ASP A 97 -6.38 13.24 -7.19
CA ASP A 97 -6.84 13.00 -5.83
C ASP A 97 -8.09 12.13 -5.83
N SER A 98 -8.02 11.05 -5.07
CA SER A 98 -9.21 10.28 -4.73
C SER A 98 -10.13 11.14 -3.86
N ALA A 99 -11.40 11.24 -4.25
CA ALA A 99 -12.39 12.04 -3.53
C ALA A 99 -12.63 11.53 -2.09
N ASP A 100 -12.60 10.21 -1.90
CA ASP A 100 -12.75 9.55 -0.61
C ASP A 100 -11.42 9.02 -0.04
N GLY A 101 -10.37 8.94 -0.87
CA GLY A 101 -9.08 8.38 -0.50
C GLY A 101 -8.96 6.89 -0.80
N ASP A 102 -10.04 6.21 -1.18
CA ASP A 102 -10.13 4.75 -1.27
C ASP A 102 -10.26 4.26 -2.72
N CYS A 103 -10.27 5.17 -3.69
CA CYS A 103 -10.24 4.88 -5.12
C CYS A 103 -9.11 5.64 -5.83
N LEU A 104 -8.04 4.94 -6.25
CA LEU A 104 -6.88 5.55 -6.89
C LEU A 104 -6.85 5.23 -8.38
N ASP A 105 -6.86 6.26 -9.24
CA ASP A 105 -6.53 6.11 -10.66
C ASP A 105 -5.02 6.16 -10.87
N VAL A 106 -4.42 5.01 -11.23
CA VAL A 106 -2.98 4.85 -11.50
C VAL A 106 -2.65 4.91 -12.99
N THR A 107 -3.58 5.35 -13.85
CA THR A 107 -3.33 5.47 -15.30
C THR A 107 -2.12 6.35 -15.63
N SER A 108 -1.85 7.37 -14.82
CA SER A 108 -0.76 8.34 -15.04
C SER A 108 0.22 8.43 -13.87
N GLY A 109 0.27 7.41 -12.99
CA GLY A 109 1.16 7.43 -11.84
C GLY A 109 1.16 6.12 -11.07
N THR A 110 1.84 6.11 -9.94
CA THR A 110 2.06 4.89 -9.15
C THR A 110 1.47 5.04 -7.74
N ALA A 111 0.81 4.00 -7.24
CA ALA A 111 0.43 3.89 -5.83
C ALA A 111 1.61 3.38 -4.99
N TYR A 112 1.81 3.94 -3.80
CA TYR A 112 2.88 3.51 -2.90
C TYR A 112 2.30 3.02 -1.59
N VAL A 113 2.72 1.82 -1.16
CA VAL A 113 2.30 1.20 0.09
C VAL A 113 3.52 0.73 0.87
N VAL A 114 3.55 1.09 2.15
CA VAL A 114 4.46 0.55 3.15
C VAL A 114 3.70 -0.50 3.93
N THR A 115 4.20 -1.73 3.93
CA THR A 115 3.62 -2.89 4.64
C THR A 115 4.70 -3.57 5.49
N GLY A 116 5.40 -2.78 6.30
CA GLY A 116 6.53 -3.25 7.11
C GLY A 116 6.15 -3.77 8.50
N SER A 117 4.86 -3.89 8.81
CA SER A 117 4.34 -4.18 10.15
C SER A 117 3.86 -5.63 10.39
N ALA A 118 4.32 -6.60 9.61
CA ALA A 118 3.86 -8.00 9.75
C ALA A 118 4.23 -8.68 11.08
N SER A 119 5.18 -8.14 11.85
CA SER A 119 5.57 -8.69 13.15
C SER A 119 6.02 -7.63 14.14
N LYS A 120 6.91 -6.73 13.69
CA LYS A 120 7.39 -5.61 14.50
C LYS A 120 6.71 -4.33 14.07
N LYS A 121 6.39 -3.47 15.04
CA LYS A 121 5.93 -2.10 14.81
C LYS A 121 6.77 -1.10 15.56
N ASN A 122 7.01 0.05 14.96
CA ASN A 122 7.64 1.20 15.61
C ASN A 122 6.74 2.44 15.41
N PRO A 123 6.61 3.31 16.43
CA PRO A 123 5.82 4.52 16.30
C PRO A 123 6.43 5.47 15.28
N GLY A 124 5.59 6.34 14.72
CA GLY A 124 5.96 7.34 13.72
C GLY A 124 5.00 8.53 13.77
N GLN A 125 5.30 9.57 12.98
CA GLN A 125 4.44 10.76 12.92
C GLN A 125 3.23 10.57 11.99
N PHE A 126 3.35 9.69 10.98
CA PHE A 126 2.30 9.33 10.03
C PHE A 126 1.63 10.53 9.33
N ASN A 127 2.36 11.64 9.20
CA ASN A 127 1.90 12.87 8.53
C ASN A 127 2.79 13.20 7.32
N HIS A 128 3.19 12.17 6.56
CA HIS A 128 3.89 12.36 5.30
C HIS A 128 2.98 13.13 4.35
N PRO A 129 3.43 14.20 3.69
CA PRO A 129 2.57 15.04 2.86
C PRO A 129 2.02 14.30 1.64
N LEU A 130 2.52 13.11 1.28
CA LEU A 130 2.05 12.26 0.18
C LEU A 130 1.41 10.92 0.63
N MET A 131 1.60 10.48 1.89
CA MET A 131 0.99 9.24 2.40
C MET A 131 -0.26 9.61 3.18
N GLY A 132 -1.43 9.43 2.58
CA GLY A 132 -2.70 9.88 3.16
C GLY A 132 -3.24 8.97 4.25
N VAL A 133 -2.80 7.71 4.30
CA VAL A 133 -3.16 6.75 5.35
C VAL A 133 -1.90 6.24 6.03
N GLY A 134 -1.92 6.18 7.36
CA GLY A 134 -0.86 5.58 8.18
C GLY A 134 -1.47 4.92 9.42
N LEU A 135 -1.17 3.64 9.63
CA LEU A 135 -1.68 2.85 10.75
C LEU A 135 -0.51 2.24 11.54
N PHE A 136 -0.60 2.36 12.86
CA PHE A 136 0.30 1.68 13.80
C PHE A 136 -0.27 0.32 14.18
N GLU A 137 -0.52 -0.54 13.18
CA GLU A 137 -1.18 -1.84 13.32
C GLU A 137 -0.37 -2.95 12.65
N SER A 138 -0.43 -4.17 13.22
CA SER A 138 0.31 -5.32 12.68
C SER A 138 -0.59 -6.04 11.71
N GLY A 139 -0.04 -6.48 10.58
CA GLY A 139 -0.87 -7.09 9.56
C GLY A 139 -0.13 -7.40 8.27
N SER A 140 -0.92 -7.73 7.25
CA SER A 140 -0.40 -8.07 5.92
C SER A 140 -1.29 -7.46 4.84
N VAL A 141 -0.70 -7.17 3.68
CA VAL A 141 -1.44 -6.66 2.51
C VAL A 141 -1.77 -7.79 1.56
N ILE A 142 -3.02 -7.82 1.10
CA ILE A 142 -3.51 -8.67 0.02
C ILE A 142 -3.75 -7.79 -1.20
N LEU A 143 -3.23 -8.22 -2.35
CA LEU A 143 -3.55 -7.68 -3.66
C LEU A 143 -4.48 -8.65 -4.39
N ARG A 144 -5.59 -8.16 -4.92
CA ARG A 144 -6.53 -8.93 -5.74
C ARG A 144 -6.74 -8.20 -7.06
N ALA A 145 -6.08 -8.64 -8.12
CA ALA A 145 -6.37 -8.17 -9.48
C ALA A 145 -7.68 -8.81 -9.95
N GLU A 146 -8.73 -8.01 -10.09
CA GLU A 146 -10.07 -8.46 -10.47
C GLU A 146 -10.26 -8.43 -11.99
N SER A 147 -9.60 -7.48 -12.65
CA SER A 147 -9.56 -7.36 -14.11
C SER A 147 -8.27 -6.65 -14.54
N PRO A 148 -7.99 -6.50 -15.85
CA PRO A 148 -6.91 -5.65 -16.34
C PRO A 148 -7.00 -4.18 -15.90
N GLN A 149 -8.17 -3.72 -15.47
CA GLN A 149 -8.45 -2.33 -15.12
C GLN A 149 -8.77 -2.10 -13.64
N ARG A 150 -9.02 -3.16 -12.84
CA ARG A 150 -9.34 -3.07 -11.42
C ARG A 150 -8.50 -4.02 -10.55
N MET A 151 -7.92 -3.47 -9.49
CA MET A 151 -7.28 -4.21 -8.40
C MET A 151 -7.82 -3.73 -7.05
N ASN A 152 -8.24 -4.66 -6.19
CA ASN A 152 -8.53 -4.38 -4.79
C ASN A 152 -7.28 -4.64 -3.93
N VAL A 153 -7.00 -3.73 -3.00
CA VAL A 153 -5.88 -3.81 -2.07
C VAL A 153 -6.42 -3.73 -0.65
N ARG A 154 -6.09 -4.74 0.16
CA ARG A 154 -6.56 -4.82 1.55
C ARG A 154 -5.41 -5.05 2.52
N PHE A 155 -5.30 -4.20 3.52
CA PHE A 155 -4.49 -4.46 4.71
C PHE A 155 -5.33 -5.21 5.75
N LEU A 156 -5.00 -6.49 5.94
CA LEU A 156 -5.54 -7.31 7.01
C LEU A 156 -4.78 -7.02 8.30
N SER A 157 -5.44 -6.30 9.21
CA SER A 157 -4.92 -6.03 10.55
C SER A 157 -5.27 -7.15 11.52
N ASN A 158 -4.35 -7.43 12.45
CA ASN A 158 -4.58 -8.31 13.59
C ASN A 158 -5.09 -7.55 14.82
N GLU A 159 -5.23 -6.23 14.74
CA GLU A 159 -5.45 -5.34 15.90
C GLU A 159 -6.63 -4.37 15.69
N GLY A 160 -7.09 -4.20 14.46
CA GLY A 160 -8.13 -3.26 14.10
C GLY A 160 -8.87 -3.68 12.83
N ASP A 161 -9.66 -2.75 12.29
CA ASP A 161 -10.46 -2.99 11.08
C ASP A 161 -9.59 -3.11 9.81
N GLY A 162 -8.33 -2.68 9.89
CA GLY A 162 -7.41 -2.62 8.75
C GLY A 162 -7.73 -1.47 7.81
N ASP A 163 -7.44 -1.68 6.53
CA ASP A 163 -7.67 -0.70 5.46
C ASP A 163 -7.94 -1.43 4.15
N GLU A 164 -8.73 -0.81 3.27
CA GLU A 164 -9.10 -1.38 1.98
C GLU A 164 -9.31 -0.25 0.97
N PHE A 165 -8.76 -0.41 -0.22
CA PHE A 165 -8.89 0.55 -1.31
C PHE A 165 -8.82 -0.14 -2.66
N GLN A 166 -9.28 0.56 -3.69
CA GLN A 166 -9.21 0.11 -5.07
C GLN A 166 -8.19 0.93 -5.84
N ILE A 167 -7.52 0.25 -6.76
CA ILE A 167 -6.69 0.86 -7.80
C ILE A 167 -7.36 0.55 -9.14
N VAL A 168 -7.53 1.58 -9.95
CA VAL A 168 -8.11 1.49 -11.29
C VAL A 168 -7.16 2.06 -12.33
N LYS A 169 -7.24 1.56 -13.57
CA LYS A 169 -6.42 2.10 -14.67
C LYS A 169 -6.99 1.88 -16.07
N GLY A 170 -6.59 2.78 -16.96
CA GLY A 170 -6.98 2.80 -18.37
C GLY A 170 -8.20 3.67 -18.65
N SER A 171 -8.55 3.80 -19.93
CA SER A 171 -9.67 4.64 -20.37
C SER A 171 -10.99 4.17 -19.77
N GLY A 172 -11.71 5.08 -19.11
CA GLY A 172 -13.02 4.79 -18.51
C GLY A 172 -12.95 3.97 -17.22
N ALA A 173 -11.76 3.75 -16.67
CA ALA A 173 -11.61 3.06 -15.40
C ALA A 173 -12.16 3.95 -14.27
N SER A 174 -13.09 3.39 -13.51
CA SER A 174 -13.74 4.06 -12.38
C SER A 174 -13.95 3.07 -11.26
N CYS A 175 -13.95 3.54 -10.01
CA CYS A 175 -14.43 2.74 -8.89
C CYS A 175 -15.96 2.64 -8.86
N ASP A 176 -16.65 3.51 -9.62
CA ASP A 176 -18.08 3.40 -9.89
C ASP A 176 -18.32 2.33 -10.95
N GLY A 177 -18.41 1.08 -10.50
CA GLY A 177 -18.62 -0.05 -11.40
C GLY A 177 -18.26 -1.38 -10.76
N ASP A 178 -18.96 -1.73 -9.67
CA ASP A 178 -19.46 -3.06 -9.31
C ASP A 178 -19.93 -3.05 -7.84
N SER A 179 -20.98 -2.27 -7.54
CA SER A 179 -21.67 -2.36 -6.25
C SER A 179 -22.56 -3.60 -6.14
N SER A 180 -22.40 -4.59 -7.04
CA SER A 180 -23.21 -5.81 -7.11
C SER A 180 -22.45 -7.11 -6.79
N GLU A 181 -21.11 -7.13 -6.80
CA GLU A 181 -20.33 -8.30 -6.37
C GLU A 181 -19.30 -8.03 -5.25
N VAL A 182 -19.62 -7.14 -4.31
CA VAL A 182 -19.13 -7.35 -2.93
C VAL A 182 -19.90 -8.55 -2.36
N ARG A 183 -19.65 -9.74 -2.90
CA ARG A 183 -19.84 -10.97 -2.16
C ARG A 183 -18.86 -10.85 -1.01
N THR A 184 -19.41 -10.52 0.16
CA THR A 184 -18.79 -10.86 1.43
C THR A 184 -18.33 -12.30 1.30
N LEU A 185 -17.03 -12.51 1.04
CA LEU A 185 -16.35 -13.70 1.55
C LEU A 185 -16.34 -13.50 3.07
N SER A 186 -17.52 -13.67 3.66
CA SER A 186 -17.64 -14.15 5.02
C SER A 186 -16.80 -15.42 5.02
N LEU A 187 -15.65 -15.35 5.66
CA LEU A 187 -14.99 -16.54 6.17
C LEU A 187 -15.92 -17.08 7.27
N ALA A 188 -17.07 -17.61 6.86
CA ALA A 188 -17.77 -18.59 7.66
C ALA A 188 -16.73 -19.71 7.88
N PRO A 189 -16.48 -20.12 9.13
CA PRO A 189 -15.47 -21.11 9.42
C PRO A 189 -15.89 -22.42 8.74
N GLN A 190 -15.34 -22.69 7.56
CA GLN A 190 -15.48 -23.99 6.95
C GLN A 190 -14.49 -24.91 7.63
N ASN A 191 -15.02 -25.73 8.55
CA ASN A 191 -14.50 -27.03 8.94
C ASN A 191 -12.96 -27.14 8.95
N LEU A 192 -12.31 -26.35 9.80
CA LEU A 192 -11.01 -26.73 10.32
C LEU A 192 -11.27 -27.86 11.32
N GLN A 193 -11.07 -29.10 10.90
CA GLN A 193 -10.83 -30.16 11.87
C GLN A 193 -9.62 -29.73 12.70
N GLU A 194 -9.86 -29.61 14.01
CA GLU A 194 -8.89 -29.26 15.02
C GLU A 194 -7.66 -30.18 14.92
N VAL A 195 -6.52 -29.60 14.55
CA VAL A 195 -5.24 -30.17 14.94
C VAL A 195 -4.92 -29.61 16.32
N GLU A 196 -5.35 -30.35 17.33
CA GLU A 196 -5.10 -30.10 18.74
C GLU A 196 -3.58 -30.13 19.01
N MET A 197 -2.97 -28.96 19.25
CA MET A 197 -1.68 -28.84 19.92
C MET A 197 -1.92 -28.29 21.32
N LYS A 198 -1.98 -29.21 22.28
CA LYS A 198 -2.03 -28.92 23.72
C LYS A 198 -0.84 -28.05 24.15
N ARG A 199 -1.12 -26.89 24.77
CA ARG A 199 -0.55 -26.53 26.09
C ARG A 199 -1.15 -25.25 26.69
N ASN A 200 -1.95 -25.46 27.72
CA ASN A 200 -2.06 -24.75 29.00
C ASN A 200 -1.97 -23.21 29.05
N GLY A 201 -3.09 -22.56 29.40
CA GLY A 201 -3.08 -21.47 30.40
C GLY A 201 -3.76 -20.16 30.02
N VAL A 202 -5.07 -20.07 30.29
CA VAL A 202 -5.89 -18.90 30.66
C VAL A 202 -5.53 -17.51 30.09
N TRP A 203 -6.43 -16.92 29.29
CA TRP A 203 -6.48 -15.47 29.06
C TRP A 203 -7.86 -14.90 29.41
N ARG A 204 -7.87 -13.89 30.30
CA ARG A 204 -9.04 -13.05 30.63
C ARG A 204 -9.24 -11.99 29.55
N GLU A 205 -10.49 -11.74 29.19
CA GLU A 205 -10.95 -10.62 28.37
C GLU A 205 -10.46 -9.27 28.93
N ARG A 206 -9.92 -8.42 28.06
CA ARG A 206 -9.72 -7.00 28.35
C ARG A 206 -10.28 -6.18 27.18
N VAL A 207 -11.27 -5.35 27.50
CA VAL A 207 -11.96 -4.43 26.60
C VAL A 207 -10.99 -3.34 26.13
N PRO A 208 -10.88 -3.00 24.82
CA PRO A 208 -10.05 -1.89 24.38
C PRO A 208 -10.73 -0.54 24.57
N SER A 209 -10.03 0.40 25.19
CA SER A 209 -10.37 1.82 25.25
C SER A 209 -9.44 2.64 24.35
N GLY A 210 -10.03 3.60 23.61
CA GLY A 210 -9.36 4.82 23.15
C GLY A 210 -8.78 4.82 21.72
N ARG A 211 -9.51 5.45 20.79
CA ARG A 211 -9.03 5.82 19.44
C ARG A 211 -8.18 7.10 19.48
N VAL A 212 -7.06 7.12 18.76
CA VAL A 212 -6.47 8.35 18.20
C VAL A 212 -6.17 8.07 16.73
N GLY A 213 -7.05 8.56 15.85
CA GLY A 213 -6.89 8.54 14.40
C GLY A 213 -7.89 9.51 13.81
N VAL A 214 -7.39 10.58 13.18
CA VAL A 214 -8.24 11.60 12.56
C VAL A 214 -8.64 11.09 11.17
N ARG A 215 -9.87 10.57 11.06
CA ARG A 215 -10.55 10.45 9.77
C ARG A 215 -11.20 11.80 9.44
N PRO A 216 -11.09 12.33 8.20
CA PRO A 216 -11.96 13.41 7.77
C PRO A 216 -13.43 12.94 7.85
N SER A 217 -14.29 13.72 8.49
CA SER A 217 -15.71 13.39 8.63
C SER A 217 -16.44 13.58 7.29
N ARG A 218 -17.32 12.62 6.97
CA ARG A 218 -18.24 12.70 5.82
C ARG A 218 -19.17 13.91 5.99
N ARG A 219 -19.01 14.94 5.16
CA ARG A 219 -20.06 15.95 4.96
C ARG A 219 -21.13 15.32 4.07
N ALA A 220 -22.28 15.01 4.66
CA ALA A 220 -23.48 14.74 3.89
C ALA A 220 -23.89 16.03 3.17
N LEU A 221 -23.85 16.02 1.84
CA LEU A 221 -24.57 16.98 1.01
C LEU A 221 -26.06 16.63 1.14
N ALA A 222 -26.80 17.46 1.87
CA ALA A 222 -28.25 17.46 1.80
C ALA A 222 -28.67 18.29 0.58
N SER A 223 -29.35 17.63 -0.36
CA SER A 223 -30.07 18.27 -1.47
C SER A 223 -31.55 18.40 -1.12
N SER A 224 -32.00 19.63 -0.89
CA SER A 224 -33.26 20.26 -1.37
C SER A 224 -33.45 21.59 -0.68
#